data_AF-A0A7R9Q9M4-F1
#
_entry.id   AF-A0A7R9Q9M4-F1
#
_cell.length_a   1.000
_cell.length_b   1.000
_cell.length_c   1.000
_cell.angle_alpha   90.00
_cell.angle_beta   90.00
_cell.angle_gamma   90.00
#
_symmetry.space_group_name_H-M   'P 1'
#
loop_
_entity.id
_entity.type
_entity.pdbx_description
1 polymer ?
#
loop_
_entity_poly.entity_id
_entity_poly.type
_entity_poly.pdbx_seq_one_letter_code
_entity_poly.pdbx_strand_id
1 'polypeptide(L)'
;MKLKALEALMSSVDEFADPKVSHEQYATSVHISSRMLFTIDTTFDDLRDKSVADLGCGSGRLAIGAALVGAKYVLAIDCDSDAVSQMVANLADFDDDVGSRVDTVCADITDEEFWRPFHNRFDTCLLNPPFGTKRNKGIDMIFLKRALELSTNSVYSLHKTSTRQHILRKASEWSVNAEVLAQLRFDLPKVYKFHKHSSVDIEVDFYRFQHKPTPKPLAL
;
A
#
# COMPACT_ATOMS: atom_id res chain seq x y z
N MET A 1 7.17 11.46 -13.57
CA MET A 1 5.99 12.36 -13.77
C MET A 1 6.07 13.53 -12.77
N LYS A 2 5.48 14.72 -13.02
CA LYS A 2 5.43 15.80 -12.01
C LYS A 2 4.33 15.53 -10.97
N LEU A 3 4.55 15.84 -9.69
CA LEU A 3 3.58 15.61 -8.59
C LEU A 3 2.17 16.14 -8.89
N LYS A 4 2.03 17.38 -9.37
CA LYS A 4 0.71 17.97 -9.69
C LYS A 4 -0.05 17.22 -10.78
N ALA A 5 0.67 16.64 -11.75
CA ALA A 5 0.04 15.85 -12.82
C ALA A 5 -0.42 14.50 -12.28
N LEU A 6 0.38 13.86 -11.43
CA LEU A 6 0.01 12.62 -10.74
C LEU A 6 -1.22 12.84 -9.85
N GLU A 7 -1.22 13.90 -9.04
CA GLU A 7 -2.35 14.28 -8.17
C GLU A 7 -3.64 14.50 -8.97
N ALA A 8 -3.56 15.17 -10.12
CA ALA A 8 -4.72 15.39 -11.00
C ALA A 8 -5.27 14.08 -11.57
N LEU A 9 -4.42 13.19 -12.07
CA LEU A 9 -4.83 11.90 -12.63
C LEU A 9 -5.40 10.97 -11.54
N MET A 10 -4.78 10.93 -10.36
CA MET A 10 -5.27 10.12 -9.24
C MET A 10 -6.59 10.65 -8.66
N SER A 11 -6.97 11.90 -8.94
CA SER A 11 -8.23 12.48 -8.48
C SER A 11 -9.45 11.91 -9.19
N SER A 12 -9.29 11.25 -10.34
CA SER A 12 -10.38 10.55 -11.03
C SER A 12 -10.60 9.11 -10.55
N VAL A 13 -9.78 8.62 -9.61
CA VAL A 13 -9.97 7.28 -9.03
C VAL A 13 -11.08 7.35 -7.97
N ASP A 14 -12.23 6.78 -8.30
CA ASP A 14 -13.38 6.73 -7.39
C ASP A 14 -13.06 5.91 -6.13
N GLU A 15 -13.77 6.23 -5.05
CA GLU A 15 -13.68 5.52 -3.78
C GLU A 15 -14.68 4.37 -3.69
N PHE A 16 -14.78 3.74 -2.53
CA PHE A 16 -15.74 2.67 -2.29
C PHE A 16 -17.18 3.18 -2.43
N ALA A 17 -17.98 2.49 -3.24
CA ALA A 17 -19.42 2.76 -3.34
C ALA A 17 -20.18 2.47 -2.03
N ASP A 18 -19.84 1.36 -1.35
CA ASP A 18 -20.39 0.98 -0.04
C ASP A 18 -19.28 0.49 0.92
N PRO A 19 -18.62 1.39 1.67
CA PRO A 19 -17.46 1.05 2.49
C PRO A 19 -17.82 0.20 3.73
N LYS A 20 -17.15 -0.94 3.88
CA LYS A 20 -17.33 -1.89 4.99
C LYS A 20 -16.48 -1.51 6.20
N VAL A 21 -17.14 -1.05 7.26
CA VAL A 21 -16.51 -0.72 8.56
C VAL A 21 -15.68 -1.88 9.11
N SER A 22 -16.17 -3.12 8.97
CA SER A 22 -15.52 -4.32 9.49
C SER A 22 -14.15 -4.59 8.87
N HIS A 23 -13.90 -4.06 7.67
CA HIS A 23 -12.63 -4.18 6.95
C HIS A 23 -11.80 -2.90 7.03
N GLU A 24 -12.25 -1.88 7.77
CA GLU A 24 -11.63 -0.56 7.84
C GLU A 24 -11.41 0.05 6.43
N GLN A 25 -12.42 -0.06 5.55
CA GLN A 25 -12.33 0.48 4.20
C GLN A 25 -12.42 2.01 4.18
N TYR A 26 -11.28 2.65 4.01
CA TYR A 26 -11.14 4.06 3.67
C TYR A 26 -10.05 4.19 2.61
N ALA A 27 -10.30 5.00 1.59
CA ALA A 27 -9.30 5.20 0.56
C ALA A 27 -8.20 6.13 1.09
N THR A 28 -6.93 5.84 0.79
CA THR A 28 -5.84 6.79 1.05
C THR A 28 -6.13 8.08 0.31
N SER A 29 -6.08 9.26 0.94
CA SER A 29 -6.41 10.49 0.22
C SER A 29 -5.47 10.71 -0.97
N VAL A 30 -5.96 11.37 -2.03
CA VAL A 30 -5.17 11.68 -3.23
C VAL A 30 -3.93 12.51 -2.88
N HIS A 31 -4.08 13.44 -1.93
CA HIS A 31 -2.99 14.27 -1.43
C HIS A 31 -1.85 13.44 -0.81
N ILE A 32 -2.20 12.46 0.02
CA ILE A 32 -1.25 11.59 0.72
C ILE A 32 -0.63 10.59 -0.26
N SER A 33 -1.46 9.87 -1.01
CA SER A 33 -1.02 8.82 -1.94
C SER A 33 -0.11 9.37 -3.05
N SER A 34 -0.46 10.51 -3.67
CA SER A 34 0.41 11.13 -4.69
C SER A 34 1.78 11.54 -4.17
N ARG A 35 1.87 12.06 -2.93
CA ARG A 35 3.13 12.44 -2.29
C ARG A 35 3.96 11.23 -1.87
N MET A 36 3.32 10.17 -1.39
CA MET A 36 3.98 8.89 -1.11
C MET A 36 4.62 8.36 -2.39
N LEU A 37 3.82 8.14 -3.45
CA LEU A 37 4.29 7.59 -4.71
C LEU A 37 5.36 8.46 -5.37
N PHE A 38 5.18 9.79 -5.35
CA PHE A 38 6.18 10.71 -5.87
C PHE A 38 7.50 10.62 -5.09
N THR A 39 7.45 10.58 -3.75
CA THR A 39 8.64 10.41 -2.92
C THR A 39 9.34 9.08 -3.19
N ILE A 40 8.57 7.99 -3.33
CA ILE A 40 9.10 6.66 -3.63
C ILE A 40 9.86 6.68 -4.97
N ASP A 41 9.24 7.23 -6.03
CA ASP A 41 9.83 7.34 -7.36
C ASP A 41 11.07 8.24 -7.38
N THR A 42 10.97 9.48 -6.88
CA THR A 42 12.03 10.48 -7.08
C THR A 42 13.20 10.37 -6.11
N THR A 43 12.97 9.83 -4.92
CA THR A 43 14.00 9.77 -3.87
C THR A 43 14.66 8.41 -3.80
N PHE A 44 13.92 7.34 -4.07
CA PHE A 44 14.38 5.96 -3.85
C PHE A 44 14.45 5.11 -5.12
N ASP A 45 13.87 5.56 -6.25
CA ASP A 45 13.81 4.78 -7.50
C ASP A 45 13.18 3.38 -7.33
N ASP A 46 12.20 3.29 -6.42
CA ASP A 46 11.57 2.03 -6.00
C ASP A 46 10.19 1.81 -6.69
N LEU A 47 9.87 2.53 -7.77
CA LEU A 47 8.63 2.33 -8.54
C LEU A 47 8.86 2.16 -10.04
N ARG A 48 9.61 3.08 -10.67
CA ARG A 48 9.80 3.06 -12.12
C ARG A 48 10.48 1.77 -12.57
N ASP A 49 9.92 1.16 -13.61
CA ASP A 49 10.39 -0.11 -14.18
C ASP A 49 10.43 -1.30 -13.18
N LYS A 50 9.78 -1.16 -12.02
CA LYS A 50 9.71 -2.18 -10.97
C LYS A 50 8.45 -3.04 -11.08
N SER A 51 8.55 -4.25 -10.54
CA SER A 51 7.39 -5.08 -10.18
C SER A 51 6.88 -4.69 -8.80
N VAL A 52 5.60 -4.34 -8.71
CA VAL A 52 5.00 -3.78 -7.50
C VAL A 52 3.82 -4.65 -7.05
N ALA A 53 3.65 -4.82 -5.74
CA ALA A 53 2.42 -5.38 -5.16
C ALA A 53 1.72 -4.33 -4.28
N ASP A 54 0.41 -4.18 -4.43
CA ASP A 54 -0.44 -3.34 -3.58
C ASP A 54 -1.35 -4.25 -2.74
N LEU A 55 -1.12 -4.29 -1.43
CA LEU A 55 -1.74 -5.24 -0.51
C LEU A 55 -2.86 -4.55 0.29
N GLY A 56 -4.11 -4.98 0.05
CA GLY A 56 -5.30 -4.25 0.49
C GLY A 56 -5.56 -3.05 -0.41
N CYS A 57 -5.58 -3.27 -1.72
CA CYS A 57 -5.59 -2.21 -2.72
C CYS A 57 -6.88 -1.36 -2.70
N GLY A 58 -7.97 -1.86 -2.12
CA GLY A 58 -9.25 -1.15 -2.07
C GLY A 58 -9.75 -0.80 -3.46
N SER A 59 -10.04 0.48 -3.70
CA SER A 59 -10.43 0.98 -5.03
C SER A 59 -9.24 1.19 -5.99
N GLY A 60 -8.02 0.79 -5.62
CA GLY A 60 -6.86 0.74 -6.50
C GLY A 60 -6.03 2.02 -6.58
N ARG A 61 -6.22 2.98 -5.67
CA ARG A 61 -5.55 4.28 -5.73
C ARG A 61 -4.01 4.19 -5.72
N LEU A 62 -3.43 3.34 -4.88
CA LEU A 62 -1.98 3.14 -4.85
C LEU A 62 -1.50 2.36 -6.07
N ALA A 63 -2.18 1.27 -6.44
CA ALA A 63 -1.87 0.47 -7.62
C ALA A 63 -1.91 1.27 -8.94
N ILE A 64 -3.00 1.99 -9.22
CA ILE A 64 -3.14 2.85 -10.41
C ILE A 64 -2.09 3.96 -10.37
N GLY A 65 -1.88 4.59 -9.21
CA GLY A 65 -0.85 5.60 -9.04
C GLY A 65 0.56 5.07 -9.34
N ALA A 66 0.89 3.84 -8.92
CA ALA A 66 2.16 3.21 -9.23
C ALA A 66 2.34 2.96 -10.73
N ALA A 67 1.29 2.50 -11.41
CA ALA A 67 1.30 2.32 -12.87
C ALA A 67 1.48 3.67 -13.61
N LEU A 68 0.73 4.71 -13.22
CA LEU A 68 0.87 6.07 -13.74
C LEU A 68 2.26 6.65 -13.52
N VAL A 69 2.86 6.36 -12.37
CA VAL A 69 4.24 6.76 -12.08
C VAL A 69 5.17 6.09 -13.07
N GLY A 70 4.96 4.82 -13.44
CA GLY A 70 5.76 4.10 -14.41
C GLY A 70 6.25 2.74 -13.92
N ALA A 71 5.54 2.12 -12.97
CA ALA A 71 5.78 0.72 -12.64
C ALA A 71 5.69 -0.15 -13.90
N LYS A 72 6.53 -1.19 -13.96
CA LYS A 72 6.52 -2.14 -15.07
C LYS A 72 5.32 -3.08 -14.97
N TYR A 73 5.00 -3.47 -13.75
CA TYR A 73 3.91 -4.37 -13.42
C TYR A 73 3.42 -4.10 -12.00
N VAL A 74 2.11 -4.15 -11.79
CA VAL A 74 1.46 -3.99 -10.49
C VAL A 74 0.49 -5.15 -10.29
N LEU A 75 0.64 -5.91 -9.21
CA LEU A 75 -0.40 -6.82 -8.73
C LEU A 75 -1.15 -6.16 -7.57
N ALA A 76 -2.43 -5.91 -7.77
CA ALA A 76 -3.30 -5.34 -6.75
C ALA A 76 -4.16 -6.43 -6.10
N ILE A 77 -4.12 -6.49 -4.78
CA ILE A 77 -4.66 -7.59 -3.98
C ILE A 77 -5.66 -7.02 -2.98
N ASP A 78 -6.88 -7.53 -2.99
CA ASP A 78 -7.86 -7.26 -1.91
C ASP A 78 -8.67 -8.52 -1.62
N CYS A 79 -9.14 -8.70 -0.38
CA CYS A 79 -9.97 -9.83 -0.01
C CYS A 79 -11.46 -9.58 -0.28
N ASP A 80 -11.84 -8.33 -0.55
CA ASP A 80 -13.20 -7.94 -0.87
C ASP A 80 -13.44 -7.85 -2.38
N SER A 81 -14.28 -8.74 -2.90
CA SER A 81 -14.67 -8.76 -4.31
C SER A 81 -15.31 -7.45 -4.80
N ASP A 82 -16.00 -6.72 -3.90
CA ASP A 82 -16.62 -5.45 -4.26
C ASP A 82 -15.56 -4.36 -4.47
N ALA A 83 -14.51 -4.37 -3.63
CA ALA A 83 -13.36 -3.49 -3.77
C ALA A 83 -12.60 -3.79 -5.07
N VAL A 84 -12.34 -5.06 -5.36
CA VAL A 84 -11.71 -5.49 -6.63
C VAL A 84 -12.54 -5.06 -7.83
N SER A 85 -13.86 -5.22 -7.79
CA SER A 85 -14.76 -4.79 -8.87
C SER A 85 -14.69 -3.28 -9.09
N GLN A 86 -14.69 -2.49 -8.01
CA GLN A 86 -14.52 -1.04 -8.09
C GLN A 86 -13.15 -0.64 -8.64
N MET A 87 -12.08 -1.33 -8.23
CA MET A 87 -10.75 -1.11 -8.78
C MET A 87 -10.69 -1.38 -10.29
N VAL A 88 -11.29 -2.48 -10.76
CA VAL A 88 -11.35 -2.80 -12.19
C VAL A 88 -12.11 -1.73 -12.97
N ALA A 89 -13.23 -1.23 -12.41
CA ALA A 89 -13.96 -0.11 -13.00
C ALA A 89 -13.10 1.16 -13.08
N ASN A 90 -12.40 1.51 -12.00
CA ASN A 90 -11.49 2.65 -11.98
C ASN A 90 -10.36 2.51 -13.01
N LEU A 91 -9.81 1.30 -13.17
CA LEU A 91 -8.73 1.05 -14.13
C LEU A 91 -9.19 1.22 -15.58
N ALA A 92 -10.45 0.91 -15.87
CA ALA A 92 -11.02 1.04 -17.22
C ALA A 92 -11.14 2.50 -17.70
N ASP A 93 -11.08 3.48 -16.80
CA ASP A 93 -11.08 4.91 -17.14
C ASP A 93 -9.68 5.44 -17.54
N PHE A 94 -8.63 4.63 -17.40
CA PHE A 94 -7.26 4.96 -17.82
C PHE A 94 -6.93 4.34 -19.19
N ASP A 95 -5.87 4.83 -19.82
CA ASP A 95 -5.44 4.31 -21.12
C ASP A 95 -4.89 2.87 -21.05
N ASP A 96 -4.82 2.21 -22.21
CA ASP A 96 -4.37 0.82 -22.33
C ASP A 96 -2.94 0.60 -21.80
N ASP A 97 -2.07 1.63 -21.82
CA ASP A 97 -0.71 1.51 -21.29
C ASP A 97 -0.72 1.37 -19.76
N VAL A 98 -1.55 2.14 -19.06
CA VAL A 98 -1.75 1.98 -17.61
C VAL A 98 -2.49 0.68 -17.31
N GLY A 99 -3.60 0.43 -18.02
CA GLY A 99 -4.44 -0.75 -17.82
C GLY A 99 -3.69 -2.07 -17.96
N SER A 100 -2.84 -2.19 -18.98
CA SER A 100 -2.08 -3.42 -19.27
C SER A 100 -0.95 -3.74 -18.26
N ARG A 101 -0.62 -2.81 -17.36
CA ARG A 101 0.41 -3.00 -16.33
C ARG A 101 -0.16 -3.49 -15.00
N VAL A 102 -1.48 -3.46 -14.82
CA VAL A 102 -2.13 -3.73 -13.54
C VAL A 102 -2.99 -4.98 -13.63
N ASP A 103 -2.61 -6.01 -12.89
CA ASP A 103 -3.43 -7.19 -12.64
C ASP A 103 -4.09 -7.09 -11.26
N THR A 104 -5.30 -7.63 -11.15
CA THR A 104 -6.07 -7.66 -9.90
C THR A 104 -6.31 -9.09 -9.44
N VAL A 105 -6.23 -9.35 -8.14
CA VAL A 105 -6.59 -10.65 -7.55
C VAL A 105 -7.44 -10.45 -6.29
N CYS A 106 -8.57 -11.16 -6.25
CA CYS A 106 -9.41 -11.25 -5.06
C CYS A 106 -8.90 -12.40 -4.18
N ALA A 107 -8.12 -12.10 -3.14
CA ALA A 107 -7.51 -13.10 -2.28
C ALA A 107 -7.24 -12.56 -0.86
N ASP A 108 -7.28 -13.46 0.11
CA ASP A 108 -6.91 -13.15 1.49
C ASP A 108 -5.38 -13.13 1.63
N ILE A 109 -4.83 -11.96 1.97
CA ILE A 109 -3.38 -11.80 2.17
C ILE A 109 -2.85 -12.57 3.39
N THR A 110 -3.75 -13.00 4.29
CA THR A 110 -3.39 -13.77 5.49
C THR A 110 -3.15 -15.25 5.23
N ASP A 111 -3.51 -15.78 4.06
CA ASP A 111 -3.28 -17.17 3.67
C ASP A 111 -1.80 -17.42 3.33
N GLU A 112 -1.03 -18.00 4.25
CA GLU A 112 0.40 -18.24 4.04
C GLU A 112 0.72 -19.27 2.95
N GLU A 113 -0.06 -20.33 2.86
CA GLU A 113 0.18 -21.39 1.87
C GLU A 113 -0.05 -20.88 0.45
N PHE A 114 -1.10 -20.07 0.26
CA PHE A 114 -1.41 -19.47 -1.03
C PHE A 114 -0.30 -18.53 -1.53
N TRP A 115 0.26 -17.71 -0.65
CA TRP A 115 1.23 -16.68 -1.03
C TRP A 115 2.69 -17.13 -0.98
N ARG A 116 3.02 -18.27 -0.35
CA ARG A 116 4.39 -18.82 -0.30
C ARG A 116 5.08 -18.89 -1.67
N PRO A 117 4.43 -19.32 -2.77
CA PRO A 117 5.05 -19.34 -4.10
C PRO A 117 5.47 -17.97 -4.64
N PHE A 118 4.91 -16.89 -4.08
CA PHE A 118 5.14 -15.51 -4.48
C PHE A 118 6.21 -14.79 -3.64
N HIS A 119 6.88 -15.50 -2.71
CA HIS A 119 7.97 -14.92 -1.95
C HIS A 119 9.08 -14.39 -2.87
N ASN A 120 9.58 -13.18 -2.57
CA ASN A 120 10.62 -12.51 -3.35
C ASN A 120 10.28 -12.39 -4.85
N ARG A 121 9.03 -12.06 -5.18
CA ARG A 121 8.58 -11.88 -6.60
C ARG A 121 8.33 -10.44 -7.00
N PHE A 122 8.28 -9.53 -6.03
CA PHE A 122 8.06 -8.11 -6.29
C PHE A 122 9.28 -7.33 -5.85
N ASP A 123 9.67 -6.30 -6.59
CA ASP A 123 10.73 -5.40 -6.15
C ASP A 123 10.26 -4.59 -4.94
N THR A 124 9.02 -4.10 -5.02
CA THR A 124 8.45 -3.18 -4.03
C THR A 124 7.03 -3.57 -3.65
N CYS A 125 6.68 -3.46 -2.38
CA CYS A 125 5.29 -3.59 -1.91
C CYS A 125 4.79 -2.27 -1.33
N LEU A 126 3.52 -1.94 -1.61
CA LEU A 126 2.80 -0.77 -1.12
C LEU A 126 1.67 -1.21 -0.20
N LEU A 127 1.45 -0.45 0.87
CA LEU A 127 0.48 -0.78 1.91
C LEU A 127 -0.16 0.51 2.49
N ASN A 128 -1.48 0.51 2.56
CA ASN A 128 -2.24 1.28 3.55
C ASN A 128 -3.12 0.31 4.33
N PRO A 129 -2.55 -0.49 5.25
CA PRO A 129 -3.25 -1.61 5.83
C PRO A 129 -4.35 -1.16 6.80
N PRO A 130 -5.35 -2.00 7.08
CA PRO A 130 -6.27 -1.77 8.18
C PRO A 130 -5.47 -1.61 9.48
N PHE A 131 -5.72 -0.56 10.27
CA PHE A 131 -4.90 -0.24 11.44
C PHE A 131 -5.23 -1.08 12.68
N GLY A 132 -6.08 -2.09 12.56
CA GLY A 132 -6.48 -2.98 13.63
C GLY A 132 -7.38 -2.30 14.65
N THR A 133 -8.70 -2.33 14.40
CA THR A 133 -9.71 -2.11 15.45
C THR A 133 -9.69 -3.24 16.49
N LYS A 134 -10.44 -3.10 17.59
CA LYS A 134 -10.48 -4.09 18.69
C LYS A 134 -10.72 -5.55 18.24
N ARG A 135 -11.34 -5.77 17.08
CA ARG A 135 -11.67 -7.10 16.53
C ARG A 135 -10.58 -7.69 15.65
N ASN A 136 -9.72 -6.87 15.03
CA ASN A 136 -8.67 -7.28 14.08
C ASN A 136 -7.29 -6.82 14.53
N LYS A 137 -7.02 -6.89 15.85
CA LYS A 137 -5.77 -6.36 16.42
C LYS A 137 -4.55 -7.08 15.83
N GLY A 138 -3.63 -6.32 15.22
CA GLY A 138 -2.38 -6.83 14.66
C GLY A 138 -2.46 -7.23 13.18
N ILE A 139 -3.59 -7.01 12.51
CA ILE A 139 -3.72 -7.28 11.07
C ILE A 139 -2.72 -6.46 10.23
N ASP A 140 -2.42 -5.23 10.64
CA ASP A 140 -1.42 -4.36 10.03
C ASP A 140 -0.02 -5.00 10.03
N MET A 141 0.31 -5.72 11.10
CA MET A 141 1.59 -6.42 11.22
C MET A 141 1.63 -7.72 10.39
N ILE A 142 0.49 -8.39 10.17
CA ILE A 142 0.38 -9.52 9.25
C ILE A 142 0.61 -9.05 7.80
N PHE A 143 -0.06 -7.97 7.41
CA PHE A 143 0.13 -7.32 6.11
C PHE A 143 1.58 -6.90 5.89
N LEU A 144 2.17 -6.20 6.86
CA LEU A 144 3.57 -5.78 6.79
C LEU A 144 4.52 -6.99 6.66
N LYS A 145 4.29 -8.05 7.43
CA LYS A 145 5.11 -9.25 7.36
C LYS A 145 5.01 -9.92 6.00
N ARG A 146 3.80 -10.06 5.45
CA ARG A 146 3.57 -10.64 4.12
C ARG A 146 4.22 -9.79 3.03
N ALA A 147 4.11 -8.47 3.10
CA ALA A 147 4.79 -7.57 2.16
C ALA A 147 6.31 -7.75 2.17
N LEU A 148 6.91 -7.95 3.35
CA LEU A 148 8.35 -8.23 3.47
C LEU A 148 8.72 -9.60 2.88
N GLU A 149 7.84 -10.59 2.94
CA GLU A 149 8.05 -11.91 2.32
C GLU A 149 7.92 -11.87 0.80
N LEU A 150 7.01 -11.05 0.27
CA LEU A 150 6.76 -10.90 -1.17
C LEU A 150 7.79 -9.99 -1.88
N SER A 151 8.34 -9.00 -1.17
CA SER A 151 9.28 -8.02 -1.71
C SER A 151 10.74 -8.49 -1.71
N THR A 152 11.53 -8.05 -2.67
CA THR A 152 12.98 -8.30 -2.77
C THR A 152 13.81 -7.11 -2.28
N ASN A 153 13.30 -5.89 -2.38
CA ASN A 153 14.02 -4.67 -2.03
C ASN A 153 13.33 -3.87 -0.92
N SER A 154 12.11 -3.38 -1.16
CA SER A 154 11.48 -2.43 -0.24
C SER A 154 9.98 -2.64 -0.02
N VAL A 155 9.53 -2.19 1.16
CA VAL A 155 8.11 -2.11 1.52
C VAL A 155 7.80 -0.70 2.00
N TYR A 156 6.71 -0.13 1.51
CA TYR A 156 6.22 1.19 1.90
C TYR A 156 4.88 1.04 2.57
N SER A 157 4.77 1.48 3.83
CA SER A 157 3.58 1.23 4.64
C SER A 157 3.21 2.41 5.52
N LEU A 158 1.91 2.52 5.79
CA LEU A 158 1.33 3.46 6.73
C LEU A 158 0.97 2.75 8.03
N HIS A 159 1.40 3.28 9.18
CA HIS A 159 1.01 2.75 10.49
C HIS A 159 0.80 3.86 11.51
N LYS A 160 -0.09 3.65 12.48
CA LYS A 160 -0.36 4.61 13.56
C LYS A 160 0.93 5.01 14.28
N THR A 161 1.17 6.31 14.46
CA THR A 161 2.35 6.86 15.15
C THR A 161 2.52 6.28 16.55
N SER A 162 1.41 6.01 17.26
CA SER A 162 1.40 5.39 18.58
C SER A 162 2.01 3.98 18.64
N THR A 163 2.14 3.32 17.49
CA THR A 163 2.71 1.96 17.36
C THR A 163 4.17 1.95 16.91
N ARG A 164 4.78 3.12 16.66
CA ARG A 164 6.16 3.25 16.13
C ARG A 164 7.18 2.37 16.84
N GLN A 165 7.22 2.42 18.17
CA GLN A 165 8.20 1.63 18.92
C GLN A 165 8.02 0.12 18.72
N HIS A 166 6.78 -0.36 18.55
CA HIS A 166 6.51 -1.76 18.28
C HIS A 166 7.01 -2.16 16.87
N ILE A 167 6.73 -1.33 15.88
CA ILE A 167 7.14 -1.54 14.49
C ILE A 167 8.66 -1.57 14.37
N LEU A 168 9.36 -0.61 14.97
CA LEU A 168 10.83 -0.57 14.94
C LEU A 168 11.46 -1.79 15.62
N ARG A 169 10.87 -2.28 16.72
CA ARG A 169 11.31 -3.55 17.33
C ARG A 169 11.09 -4.73 16.39
N LYS A 170 9.93 -4.84 15.76
CA LYS A 170 9.63 -5.93 14.81
C LYS A 170 10.50 -5.90 13.57
N ALA A 171 10.78 -4.72 13.02
CA ALA A 171 11.73 -4.56 11.92
C ALA A 171 13.12 -5.09 12.29
N SER A 172 13.60 -4.76 13.50
CA SER A 172 14.87 -5.29 14.03
C SER A 172 14.86 -6.81 14.18
N GLU A 173 13.79 -7.38 14.77
CA GLU A 173 13.60 -8.84 14.89
C GLU A 173 13.59 -9.54 13.53
N TRP A 174 12.99 -8.92 12.52
CA TRP A 174 12.94 -9.43 11.14
C TRP A 174 14.19 -9.10 10.32
N SER A 175 15.19 -8.47 10.93
CA SER A 175 16.45 -8.09 10.27
C SER A 175 16.28 -7.17 9.05
N VAL A 176 15.25 -6.33 9.04
CA VAL A 176 15.00 -5.32 8.00
C VAL A 176 15.25 -3.92 8.55
N ASN A 177 15.74 -3.02 7.70
CA ASN A 177 15.86 -1.61 8.07
C ASN A 177 14.48 -0.97 8.01
N ALA A 178 14.16 -0.08 8.95
CA ALA A 178 12.91 0.67 8.97
C ALA A 178 13.19 2.15 9.22
N GLU A 179 12.66 3.00 8.35
CA GLU A 179 12.80 4.46 8.42
C GLU A 179 11.43 5.11 8.36
N VAL A 180 11.17 6.08 9.24
CA VAL A 180 9.99 6.95 9.14
C VAL A 180 10.34 8.09 8.20
N LEU A 181 9.75 8.07 7.00
CA LEU A 181 9.98 9.07 5.96
C LEU A 181 9.17 10.35 6.22
N ALA A 182 7.98 10.21 6.79
CA ALA A 182 7.10 11.33 7.11
C ALA A 182 6.12 10.97 8.23
N GLN A 183 5.65 12.00 8.94
CA GLN A 183 4.50 11.91 9.84
C GLN A 183 3.32 12.62 9.17
N LEU A 184 2.21 11.91 9.06
CA LEU A 184 1.01 12.32 8.35
C LEU A 184 -0.17 12.43 9.32
N ARG A 185 -1.14 13.26 8.96
CA ARG A 185 -2.43 13.34 9.64
C ARG A 185 -3.52 12.95 8.65
N PHE A 186 -4.28 11.92 8.99
CA PHE A 186 -5.43 11.49 8.24
C PHE A 186 -6.67 12.16 8.82
N ASP A 187 -7.29 13.01 8.01
CA ASP A 187 -8.66 13.45 8.24
C ASP A 187 -9.55 12.36 7.67
N LEU A 188 -9.96 11.40 8.50
CA LEU A 188 -10.95 10.41 8.05
C LEU A 188 -12.26 11.16 7.76
N PRO A 189 -12.76 11.15 6.50
CA PRO A 189 -14.06 11.72 6.20
C PRO A 189 -15.12 11.03 7.05
N LYS A 190 -16.31 11.62 7.13
CA LYS A 190 -17.45 11.01 7.79
C LYS A 190 -18.01 9.87 6.94
N VAL A 191 -17.22 8.82 6.72
CA VAL A 191 -17.57 7.67 5.87
C VAL A 191 -18.72 6.87 6.51
N TYR A 192 -18.89 6.97 7.83
CA TYR A 192 -19.85 6.17 8.59
C TYR A 192 -21.01 7.01 9.14
N LYS A 193 -22.23 6.58 8.85
CA LYS A 193 -23.51 7.21 9.26
C LYS A 193 -23.69 7.37 10.79
N PHE A 194 -22.82 6.77 11.62
CA PHE A 194 -22.97 6.69 13.07
C PHE A 194 -22.03 7.58 13.90
N HIS A 195 -21.15 8.40 13.30
CA HIS A 195 -20.25 9.28 14.07
C HIS A 195 -20.89 10.64 14.42
N LYS A 196 -20.90 10.99 15.72
CA LYS A 196 -21.35 12.29 16.27
C LYS A 196 -20.29 13.41 16.19
N HIS A 197 -19.02 13.10 15.94
CA HIS A 197 -17.92 14.07 15.85
C HIS A 197 -17.44 14.28 14.40
N SER A 198 -16.89 15.47 14.11
CA SER A 198 -16.66 16.03 12.76
C SER A 198 -15.51 15.40 11.97
N SER A 199 -14.52 14.81 12.64
CA SER A 199 -13.39 14.07 12.08
C SER A 199 -12.67 13.38 13.24
N VAL A 200 -11.94 12.30 12.96
CA VAL A 200 -10.95 11.77 13.91
C VAL A 200 -9.60 11.91 13.24
N ASP A 201 -8.76 12.77 13.80
CA ASP A 201 -7.39 12.94 13.32
C ASP A 201 -6.59 11.70 13.72
N ILE A 202 -6.16 10.91 12.74
CA ILE A 202 -5.26 9.78 12.99
C ILE A 202 -3.85 10.20 12.59
N GLU A 203 -2.95 10.21 13.58
CA GLU A 203 -1.52 10.37 13.33
C GLU A 203 -0.93 9.06 12.82
N VAL A 204 -0.33 9.12 11.64
CA VAL A 204 0.19 7.97 10.91
C VAL A 204 1.61 8.27 10.46
N ASP A 205 2.50 7.31 10.63
CA ASP A 205 3.84 7.35 10.10
C ASP A 205 3.89 6.65 8.74
N PHE A 206 4.53 7.30 7.77
CA PHE A 206 4.89 6.70 6.50
C PHE A 206 6.28 6.08 6.61
N TYR A 207 6.34 4.76 6.48
CA TYR A 207 7.57 3.98 6.59
C TYR A 207 8.12 3.58 5.24
N ARG A 208 9.45 3.51 5.17
CA ARG A 208 10.18 2.66 4.23
C ARG A 208 10.87 1.55 5.01
N PHE A 209 10.56 0.31 4.68
CA PHE A 209 11.31 -0.86 5.09
C PHE A 209 12.21 -1.30 3.94
N GLN A 210 13.45 -1.66 4.24
CA GLN A 210 14.38 -2.14 3.22
C GLN A 210 15.07 -3.41 3.70
N HIS A 211 15.12 -4.41 2.83
CA HIS A 211 15.90 -5.61 3.04
C HIS A 211 17.38 -5.26 3.14
N LYS A 212 18.11 -5.90 4.06
CA LYS A 212 19.55 -5.71 4.12
C LYS A 212 20.18 -6.26 2.83
N PRO A 213 21.19 -5.58 2.25
CA PRO A 213 21.88 -6.11 1.08
C PRO A 213 22.36 -7.52 1.39
N THR A 214 21.96 -8.51 0.57
CA THR A 214 22.58 -9.83 0.65
C THR A 214 24.06 -9.64 0.31
N PRO A 215 25.00 -10.09 1.15
CA PRO A 215 26.40 -10.04 0.79
C PRO A 215 26.58 -10.74 -0.56
N LYS A 216 27.12 -10.04 -1.56
CA LYS A 216 27.49 -10.70 -2.82
C LYS A 216 28.41 -11.87 -2.47
N PRO A 217 28.19 -13.08 -3.02
CA PRO A 217 29.18 -14.14 -2.88
C PRO A 217 30.53 -13.58 -3.37
N LEU A 218 31.58 -13.77 -2.56
CA LEU A 218 32.94 -13.54 -3.01
C LEU A 218 33.11 -14.37 -4.29
N ALA A 219 33.42 -13.70 -5.41
CA ALA A 219 33.85 -14.40 -6.61
C ALA A 219 35.09 -15.21 -6.22
N LEU A 220 34.96 -16.54 -6.24
CA LEU A 220 36.06 -17.49 -6.09
C LEU A 220 36.91 -17.49 -7.36
#